data_AF-A0A1H8AA86-F1
#
_entry.id   AF-A0A1H8AA86-F1
#
_cell.length_a   1.000
_cell.length_b   1.000
_cell.length_c   1.000
_cell.angle_alpha   90.00
_cell.angle_beta   90.00
_cell.angle_gamma   90.00
#
_symmetry.space_group_name_H-M   'P 1'
#
loop_
_entity.id
_entity.type
_entity.pdbx_description
1 polymer ?
#
loop_
_entity_poly.entity_id
_entity_poly.type
_entity_poly.pdbx_seq_one_letter_code
_entity_poly.pdbx_strand_id
1 'polypeptide(L)'
;MNLTTLSLGIEDSPGKLSCFTKRACVLAGVAEAARIFAKLGTRTEISVPEGRPVEAGQVFLTAVGTAGMLHAGWKIAQNVMEYSTGIATRTAEMVRVAQAVKPDILVAVTRKHFPGAKALSLKAALAGGASIHRLGLRPGL
;
A
#
# COMPACT_ATOMS: atom_id res chain seq x y z
N MET A 1 -1.41 3.05 -24.44
CA MET A 1 -0.23 2.39 -25.02
C MET A 1 0.97 2.70 -24.15
N ASN A 2 1.67 1.69 -23.62
CA ASN A 2 2.85 1.86 -22.78
C ASN A 2 4.12 1.74 -23.64
N LEU A 3 4.96 2.77 -23.66
CA LEU A 3 6.14 2.81 -24.53
C LEU A 3 7.14 1.67 -24.22
N THR A 4 7.24 1.23 -22.96
CA THR A 4 8.11 0.11 -22.57
C THR A 4 7.68 -1.18 -23.23
N THR A 5 6.40 -1.53 -23.17
CA THR A 5 5.91 -2.79 -23.75
C THR A 5 5.89 -2.75 -25.27
N LEU A 6 5.64 -1.58 -25.85
CA LEU A 6 5.73 -1.35 -27.28
C LEU A 6 7.16 -1.53 -27.79
N SER A 7 8.15 -0.83 -27.21
CA SER A 7 9.54 -0.89 -27.65
C SER A 7 10.16 -2.28 -27.50
N LEU A 8 9.65 -3.09 -26.57
CA LEU A 8 10.07 -4.47 -26.36
C LEU A 8 9.26 -5.49 -27.18
N GLY A 9 8.16 -5.07 -27.83
CA GLY A 9 7.29 -5.97 -28.59
C GLY A 9 6.58 -7.04 -27.74
N ILE A 10 6.30 -6.75 -26.46
CA ILE A 10 5.75 -7.73 -25.50
C ILE A 10 4.32 -7.41 -25.04
N GLU A 11 3.65 -6.43 -25.62
CA GLU A 11 2.37 -5.91 -25.11
C GLU A 11 1.32 -6.99 -24.84
N ASP A 12 1.20 -7.97 -25.74
CA ASP A 12 0.24 -9.08 -25.64
C ASP A 12 0.80 -10.33 -24.95
N SER A 13 2.10 -10.35 -24.63
CA SER A 13 2.74 -11.50 -23.99
C SER A 13 2.12 -11.75 -22.61
N PRO A 14 1.77 -13.01 -22.27
CA PRO A 14 1.26 -13.34 -20.94
C PRO A 14 2.35 -13.09 -19.88
N GLY A 15 1.94 -12.59 -18.72
CA GLY A 15 2.85 -12.28 -17.63
C GLY A 15 2.25 -12.49 -16.24
N LYS A 16 3.14 -12.60 -15.26
CA LYS A 16 2.81 -12.61 -13.83
C LYS A 16 3.71 -11.61 -13.12
N LEU A 17 3.11 -10.74 -12.32
CA LEU A 17 3.78 -9.80 -11.44
C LEU A 17 3.60 -10.25 -9.99
N SER A 18 4.70 -10.29 -9.24
CA SER A 18 4.71 -10.58 -7.79
C SER A 18 5.24 -9.38 -7.03
N CYS A 19 4.50 -8.91 -6.02
CA CYS A 19 4.94 -7.83 -5.15
C CYS A 19 5.46 -8.40 -3.83
N PHE A 20 6.66 -7.94 -3.44
CA PHE A 20 7.33 -8.26 -2.18
C PHE A 20 8.12 -7.04 -1.71
N THR A 21 8.47 -7.00 -0.43
CA THR A 21 9.29 -5.91 0.14
C THR A 21 10.75 -6.35 0.26
N LYS A 22 11.67 -5.39 0.17
CA LYS A 22 13.12 -5.64 0.36
C LYS A 22 13.54 -5.73 1.83
N ARG A 23 12.63 -5.43 2.75
CA ARG A 23 12.84 -5.34 4.19
C ARG A 23 11.54 -5.68 4.91
N ALA A 24 11.65 -6.18 6.14
CA ALA A 24 10.49 -6.42 6.98
C ALA A 24 9.72 -5.12 7.23
N CYS A 25 8.40 -5.17 7.21
CA CYS A 25 7.53 -3.99 7.30
C CYS A 25 6.10 -4.35 7.69
N VAL A 26 5.27 -3.35 7.97
CA VAL A 26 3.82 -3.49 8.13
C VAL A 26 3.13 -3.02 6.86
N LEU A 27 2.37 -3.91 6.21
CA LEU A 27 1.75 -3.65 4.91
C LEU A 27 0.61 -2.64 4.98
N ALA A 28 0.55 -1.75 3.99
CA ALA A 28 -0.62 -0.93 3.70
C ALA A 28 -0.67 -0.51 2.23
N GLY A 29 -1.86 -0.18 1.73
CA GLY A 29 -2.10 0.23 0.34
C GLY A 29 -2.16 -0.95 -0.65
N VAL A 30 -2.22 -2.18 -0.16
CA VAL A 30 -2.28 -3.41 -0.97
C VAL A 30 -3.66 -3.54 -1.60
N ALA A 31 -4.73 -3.15 -0.89
CA ALA A 31 -6.08 -3.15 -1.44
C ALA A 31 -6.23 -2.13 -2.59
N GLU A 32 -5.64 -0.95 -2.45
CA GLU A 32 -5.61 0.05 -3.52
C GLU A 32 -4.79 -0.41 -4.73
N ALA A 33 -3.61 -1.02 -4.50
CA ALA A 33 -2.81 -1.60 -5.57
C ALA A 33 -3.57 -2.70 -6.33
N ALA A 34 -4.25 -3.59 -5.61
CA ALA A 34 -5.06 -4.63 -6.23
C ALA A 34 -6.20 -4.04 -7.07
N ARG A 35 -6.87 -2.98 -6.60
CA ARG A 35 -7.90 -2.27 -7.37
C ARG A 35 -7.35 -1.60 -8.63
N ILE A 36 -6.12 -1.08 -8.61
CA ILE A 36 -5.46 -0.52 -9.81
C ILE A 36 -5.27 -1.63 -10.85
N PHE A 37 -4.73 -2.77 -10.45
CA PHE A 37 -4.51 -3.92 -11.33
C PHE A 37 -5.82 -4.52 -11.88
N ALA A 38 -6.85 -4.65 -11.03
CA ALA A 38 -8.16 -5.14 -11.45
C ALA A 38 -8.82 -4.23 -12.49
N LYS A 39 -8.71 -2.90 -12.33
CA LYS A 39 -9.21 -1.92 -13.32
C LYS A 39 -8.55 -2.03 -14.69
N LEU A 40 -7.34 -2.60 -14.75
CA LEU A 40 -6.60 -2.82 -15.98
C LEU A 40 -6.88 -4.21 -16.59
N GLY A 41 -7.84 -4.96 -16.05
CA GLY A 41 -8.25 -6.28 -16.56
C GLY A 41 -7.38 -7.44 -16.10
N THR A 42 -6.47 -7.23 -15.14
CA THR A 42 -5.65 -8.32 -14.59
C THR A 42 -6.44 -9.14 -13.55
N ARG A 43 -6.13 -10.43 -13.42
CA ARG A 43 -6.55 -11.25 -12.28
C ARG A 43 -5.57 -11.01 -11.13
N THR A 44 -6.06 -10.53 -10.00
CA THR A 44 -5.22 -10.15 -8.86
C THR A 44 -5.57 -10.97 -7.61
N GLU A 45 -4.56 -11.34 -6.83
CA GLU A 45 -4.72 -12.08 -5.58
C GLU A 45 -3.86 -11.43 -4.47
N ILE A 46 -4.48 -11.18 -3.32
CA ILE A 46 -3.83 -10.68 -2.10
C ILE A 46 -3.61 -11.88 -1.18
N SER A 47 -2.36 -12.23 -0.89
CA SER A 47 -2.01 -13.34 0.01
C SER A 47 -1.79 -12.89 1.45
N VAL A 48 -1.48 -11.61 1.68
CA VAL A 48 -1.32 -11.03 3.02
C VAL A 48 -2.16 -9.75 3.14
N PRO A 49 -3.06 -9.64 4.14
CA PRO A 49 -3.89 -8.47 4.31
C PRO A 49 -3.11 -7.27 4.90
N GLU A 50 -3.70 -6.08 4.80
CA GLU A 50 -3.15 -4.85 5.36
C GLU A 50 -3.03 -4.90 6.89
N GLY A 51 -2.09 -4.13 7.44
CA GLY A 51 -1.81 -4.07 8.87
C GLY A 51 -1.04 -5.29 9.41
N ARG A 52 -0.70 -6.26 8.56
CA ARG A 52 0.13 -7.40 8.96
C ARG A 52 1.61 -7.12 8.72
N PRO A 53 2.48 -7.63 9.61
CA PRO A 53 3.90 -7.67 9.35
C PRO A 53 4.19 -8.66 8.22
N VAL A 54 5.18 -8.35 7.38
CA VAL A 54 5.75 -9.27 6.40
C VAL A 54 7.27 -9.22 6.47
N GLU A 55 7.88 -10.36 6.14
CA GLU A 55 9.33 -10.49 6.02
C GLU A 55 9.84 -10.03 4.65
N ALA A 56 11.13 -9.72 4.58
CA ALA A 56 11.78 -9.40 3.30
C ALA A 56 11.63 -10.57 2.30
N GLY A 57 11.24 -10.26 1.07
CA GLY A 57 11.03 -11.26 0.01
C GLY A 57 9.69 -12.00 0.07
N GLN A 58 8.89 -11.83 1.12
CA GLN A 58 7.57 -12.45 1.20
C GLN A 58 6.61 -11.81 0.18
N VAL A 59 6.03 -12.65 -0.70
CA VAL A 59 5.04 -12.20 -1.69
C VAL A 59 3.69 -11.99 -1.02
N PHE A 60 3.14 -10.78 -1.18
CA PHE A 60 1.86 -10.39 -0.56
C PHE A 60 0.76 -10.03 -1.57
N LEU A 61 1.12 -9.81 -2.83
CA LEU A 61 0.21 -9.49 -3.93
C LEU A 61 0.73 -10.12 -5.21
N THR A 62 -0.15 -10.75 -5.98
CA THR A 62 0.17 -11.21 -7.34
C THR A 62 -0.87 -10.71 -8.34
N ALA A 63 -0.44 -10.38 -9.56
CA ALA A 63 -1.30 -10.01 -10.67
C ALA A 63 -0.92 -10.77 -11.93
N VAL A 64 -1.91 -11.28 -12.67
CA VAL A 64 -1.74 -12.05 -13.91
C VAL A 64 -2.54 -11.38 -15.02
N GLY A 65 -1.91 -11.18 -16.18
CA GLY A 65 -2.48 -10.52 -17.35
C GLY A 65 -1.45 -10.44 -18.47
N THR A 66 -1.69 -9.64 -19.50
CA THR A 66 -0.66 -9.35 -20.50
C THR A 66 0.40 -8.39 -19.94
N ALA A 67 1.59 -8.35 -20.53
CA ALA A 67 2.62 -7.40 -20.11
C ALA A 67 2.13 -5.95 -20.23
N GLY A 68 1.34 -5.61 -21.25
CA GLY A 68 0.70 -4.31 -21.41
C GLY A 68 -0.16 -3.93 -20.20
N MET A 69 -1.04 -4.83 -19.76
CA MET A 69 -1.91 -4.62 -18.59
C MET A 69 -1.09 -4.45 -17.30
N LEU A 70 -0.08 -5.30 -17.08
CA LEU A 70 0.76 -5.25 -15.89
C LEU A 70 1.60 -3.96 -15.85
N HIS A 71 2.25 -3.61 -16.96
CA HIS A 71 3.10 -2.42 -17.05
C HIS A 71 2.30 -1.11 -17.06
N ALA A 72 1.02 -1.13 -17.42
CA ALA A 72 0.17 0.05 -17.30
C ALA A 72 -0.07 0.48 -15.84
N GLY A 73 -0.08 -0.47 -14.90
CA GLY A 73 -0.43 -0.23 -13.50
C GLY A 73 0.72 -0.30 -12.50
N TRP A 74 1.79 -1.04 -12.81
CA TRP A 74 2.78 -1.46 -11.80
C TRP A 74 3.40 -0.30 -11.03
N LYS A 75 3.74 0.82 -11.69
CA LYS A 75 4.44 1.92 -11.03
C LYS A 75 3.53 2.70 -10.09
N ILE A 76 2.26 2.89 -10.48
CA ILE A 76 1.26 3.55 -9.64
C ILE A 76 0.95 2.66 -8.44
N ALA A 77 0.74 1.35 -8.66
CA ALA A 77 0.54 0.39 -7.60
C ALA A 77 1.74 0.33 -6.63
N GLN A 78 2.97 0.30 -7.16
CA GLN A 78 4.20 0.34 -6.35
C GLN A 78 4.22 1.60 -5.48
N ASN A 79 4.04 2.79 -6.07
CA ASN A 79 4.10 4.04 -5.31
C ASN A 79 3.05 4.05 -4.18
N VAL A 80 1.81 3.63 -4.45
CA VAL A 80 0.75 3.54 -3.45
C VAL A 80 1.16 2.64 -2.28
N MET A 81 1.66 1.43 -2.56
CA MET A 81 2.10 0.49 -1.54
C MET A 81 3.32 1.00 -0.79
N GLU A 82 4.30 1.58 -1.48
CA GLU A 82 5.56 2.05 -0.91
C GLU A 82 5.33 3.18 0.10
N TYR A 83 4.55 4.21 -0.28
CA TYR A 83 4.23 5.30 0.64
C TYR A 83 3.35 4.85 1.80
N SER A 84 2.33 4.03 1.52
CA SER A 84 1.40 3.56 2.56
C SER A 84 2.10 2.63 3.55
N THR A 85 2.89 1.68 3.07
CA THR A 85 3.68 0.76 3.91
C THR A 85 4.73 1.51 4.74
N GLY A 86 5.35 2.56 4.18
CA GLY A 86 6.27 3.43 4.92
C GLY A 86 5.59 4.13 6.11
N ILE A 87 4.39 4.67 5.90
CA ILE A 87 3.58 5.26 6.98
C ILE A 87 3.21 4.20 8.01
N ALA A 88 2.62 3.08 7.60
CA ALA A 88 2.15 2.02 8.50
C ALA A 88 3.29 1.45 9.36
N THR A 89 4.45 1.19 8.75
CA THR A 89 5.63 0.66 9.46
C THR A 89 6.15 1.64 10.51
N ARG A 90 6.28 2.91 10.15
CA ARG A 90 6.74 3.94 11.10
C ARG A 90 5.71 4.18 12.22
N THR A 91 4.43 4.13 11.90
CA THR A 91 3.36 4.24 12.88
C THR A 91 3.37 3.06 13.85
N ALA A 92 3.53 1.83 13.36
CA ALA A 92 3.61 0.64 14.21
C ALA A 92 4.81 0.69 15.17
N GLU A 93 5.95 1.20 14.70
CA GLU A 93 7.11 1.45 15.55
C GLU A 93 6.79 2.45 16.68
N MET A 94 6.16 3.59 16.35
CA MET A 94 5.76 4.60 17.34
C MET A 94 4.77 4.06 18.38
N VAL A 95 3.75 3.32 17.92
CA VAL A 95 2.74 2.68 18.77
C VAL A 95 3.41 1.70 19.72
N ARG A 96 4.27 0.80 19.19
CA ARG A 96 5.01 -0.18 19.99
C ARG A 96 5.87 0.49 21.07
N VAL A 97 6.63 1.53 20.70
CA VAL A 97 7.50 2.25 21.65
C VAL A 97 6.69 2.95 22.74
N ALA A 98 5.57 3.58 22.38
CA ALA A 98 4.71 4.25 23.35
C ALA A 98 4.03 3.26 24.32
N GLN A 99 3.49 2.16 23.79
CA GLN A 99 2.79 1.15 24.58
C GLN A 99 3.72 0.36 25.50
N ALA A 100 5.01 0.26 25.18
CA ALA A 100 6.02 -0.28 26.09
C ALA A 100 6.18 0.57 27.37
N VAL A 101 5.83 1.86 27.34
CA VAL A 101 5.84 2.76 28.51
C VAL A 101 4.49 2.77 29.22
N LYS A 102 3.39 2.82 28.45
CA LYS A 102 2.02 2.78 28.98
C LYS A 102 1.13 1.98 28.01
N PRO A 103 0.67 0.77 28.37
CA PRO A 103 -0.05 -0.12 27.46
C PRO A 103 -1.26 0.50 26.75
N ASP A 104 -2.02 1.36 27.44
CA ASP A 104 -3.25 1.97 26.90
C ASP A 104 -3.02 3.34 26.22
N ILE A 105 -1.76 3.74 25.98
CA ILE A 105 -1.49 5.03 25.33
C ILE A 105 -1.89 4.98 23.85
N LEU A 106 -2.55 6.05 23.40
CA LEU A 106 -2.93 6.23 22.01
C LEU A 106 -1.90 7.10 21.28
N VAL A 107 -1.42 6.62 20.14
CA VAL A 107 -0.70 7.44 19.17
C VAL A 107 -1.71 7.94 18.16
N ALA A 108 -1.80 9.26 17.96
CA ALA A 108 -2.79 9.87 17.08
C ALA A 108 -2.13 10.63 15.91
N VAL A 109 -2.71 10.51 14.71
CA VAL A 109 -2.22 11.23 13.52
C VAL A 109 -2.86 12.60 13.35
N THR A 110 -2.11 13.51 12.72
CA THR A 110 -2.55 14.88 12.39
C THR A 110 -3.13 14.97 10.99
N ARG A 111 -3.57 16.16 10.56
CA ARG A 111 -4.04 16.43 9.18
C ARG A 111 -2.93 16.79 8.19
N LYS A 112 -1.66 16.64 8.58
CA LYS A 112 -0.49 16.98 7.75
C LYS A 112 -0.19 15.86 6.76
N HIS A 113 -1.14 15.55 5.90
CA HIS A 113 -1.01 14.54 4.85
C HIS A 113 -0.48 15.17 3.58
N PHE A 114 0.02 14.35 2.65
CA PHE A 114 0.32 14.82 1.30
C PHE A 114 -0.96 15.37 0.63
N PRO A 115 -0.88 16.52 -0.08
CA PRO A 115 -2.01 17.03 -0.85
C PRO A 115 -2.59 15.94 -1.76
N GLY A 116 -3.91 15.75 -1.71
CA GLY A 116 -4.62 14.72 -2.49
C GLY A 116 -4.56 13.28 -1.94
N ALA A 117 -3.71 12.98 -0.94
CA ALA A 117 -3.50 11.62 -0.45
C ALA A 117 -4.11 11.32 0.94
N LYS A 118 -4.96 12.21 1.47
CA LYS A 118 -5.54 12.08 2.83
C LYS A 118 -6.06 10.66 3.13
N ALA A 119 -6.86 10.09 2.24
CA ALA A 119 -7.46 8.76 2.45
C ALA A 119 -6.40 7.66 2.56
N LEU A 120 -5.37 7.68 1.69
CA LEU A 120 -4.26 6.73 1.74
C LEU A 120 -3.45 6.88 3.03
N SER A 121 -3.11 8.12 3.41
CA SER A 121 -2.33 8.39 4.61
C SER A 121 -3.05 7.96 5.89
N LEU A 122 -4.36 8.18 5.98
CA LEU A 122 -5.16 7.77 7.14
C LEU A 122 -5.32 6.25 7.21
N LYS A 123 -5.63 5.59 6.10
CA LYS A 123 -5.70 4.11 6.07
C LYS A 123 -4.38 3.48 6.47
N ALA A 124 -3.26 3.99 5.97
CA ALA A 124 -1.94 3.51 6.34
C ALA A 124 -1.62 3.71 7.83
N ALA A 125 -1.97 4.87 8.39
CA ALA A 125 -1.79 5.13 9.82
C ALA A 125 -2.63 4.18 10.69
N LEU A 126 -3.89 3.93 10.30
CA LEU A 126 -4.76 2.97 10.98
C LEU A 126 -4.19 1.55 10.89
N ALA A 127 -3.68 1.14 9.72
CA ALA A 127 -3.02 -0.15 9.55
C ALA A 127 -1.77 -0.30 10.44
N GLY A 128 -1.07 0.81 10.71
CA GLY A 128 0.02 0.86 11.68
C GLY A 128 -0.41 0.92 13.16
N GLY A 129 -1.71 0.94 13.45
CA GLY A 129 -2.25 0.95 14.82
C GLY A 129 -2.42 2.33 15.46
N ALA A 130 -2.27 3.43 14.72
CA ALA A 130 -2.59 4.75 15.24
C ALA A 130 -4.10 5.01 15.25
N SER A 131 -4.50 5.98 16.08
CA SER A 131 -5.83 6.57 16.09
C SER A 131 -5.88 7.83 15.21
N ILE A 132 -7.08 8.20 14.75
CA ILE A 132 -7.29 9.46 14.05
C ILE A 132 -7.64 10.53 15.07
N HIS A 133 -6.87 11.62 15.13
CA HIS A 133 -7.18 12.72 16.04
C HIS A 133 -8.45 13.49 15.60
N ARG A 134 -8.42 14.06 14.39
CA ARG A 134 -9.60 14.69 13.77
C ARG A 134 -9.53 14.61 12.25
N LEU A 135 -10.66 14.31 11.62
CA LEU A 135 -10.75 14.12 10.17
C LEU A 135 -10.81 15.44 9.39
N GLY A 136 -11.54 16.45 9.88
CA GLY A 136 -11.83 17.69 9.14
C GLY A 136 -11.77 18.95 9.98
N LEU A 137 -11.96 20.11 9.32
CA LEU A 137 -12.14 21.39 9.99
C LEU A 137 -13.50 21.51 10.69
N ARG A 138 -14.51 20.81 10.17
CA ARG A 138 -15.85 20.70 10.76
C ARG A 138 -16.00 19.37 11.52
N PRO A 139 -16.73 19.33 12.64
CA PRO A 139 -17.19 18.07 13.23
C PRO A 139 -18.12 17.33 12.26
N GLY A 140 -17.97 16.00 12.12
CA GLY A 140 -18.96 15.15 11.43
C GLY A 140 -18.69 14.73 9.98
N LEU A 141 -17.43 14.78 9.51
CA LEU A 141 -17.02 14.28 8.19
C LEU A 141 -15.78 13.40 8.29
#